data_AF-A0A437AHN5-F1
#
_entry.id   AF-A0A437AHN5-F1
#
_cell.length_a   1.000
_cell.length_b   1.000
_cell.length_c   1.000
_cell.angle_alpha   90.00
_cell.angle_beta   90.00
_cell.angle_gamma   90.00
#
_symmetry.space_group_name_H-M   'P 1'
#
loop_
_entity.id
_entity.type
_entity.pdbx_description
1 polymer ?
#
loop_
_entity_poly.entity_id
_entity_poly.type
_entity_poly.pdbx_seq_one_letter_code
_entity_poly.pdbx_strand_id
1 'polypeptide(L)'
;MKNDWAKEVKKIKKDFLLINQNVSYQCKSIIDLINDPFLFRVFMNESNNLQNEQVLIYKKGFTYEIQGYFITEDSITPLDLISLIYFTDSKLPLFYLNILPNKIIKYLLPQLIQGMKRNKEIISVFKEEEIIHNVLFLLLSNICEKCYSLINKLNLLTCKECFIFLECFYKLRDTLFINSFNKQIFFINKLKEISEGLFSIKLSNKSVKKILIDRYIENISVNEIYFPFDYDYYVRGIVNESGIALQSAAKVPYMITLIVQSKNNSNKDSLSDQNKDNIIKNNSIKDIKNNSNKDYSIKDNNIKNNDYVKKSVKLQNEFDDLIFLDDKIKNRKIKNEKIQNENNLEFKKIIVKMGDDCRQDILTMQIIELFNEIFLKSELNIKLFPYKILTIRDVALIECVPDAITRDQMGKEGYLSIMDFFENKFGFRECKKYDLALQNFVSSYVGYSLLTYFVNIKDRHNANIMINKDGNLIHIDFGFIMELSPGNLNFELPVKLTTEIHNLLKSGIKDYFEIYKEKMVEGFLAIRKYSKEILNLVRPFSFLPCFKKDGINNLINRFKFNLSDEECKEFVLTLIEMAKEAKRTWIYDTFQYLTNDIRF
;
A
#
# COMPACT_ATOMS: atom_id res chain seq x y z
N MET A 1 -11.71 -9.18 14.65
CA MET A 1 -11.43 -10.44 13.92
C MET A 1 -11.68 -11.70 14.76
N LYS A 2 -11.30 -11.80 16.05
CA LYS A 2 -11.70 -12.96 16.89
C LYS A 2 -13.20 -13.02 17.24
N ASN A 3 -13.90 -11.90 17.40
CA ASN A 3 -15.29 -11.91 17.93
C ASN A 3 -16.35 -12.38 16.93
N ASP A 4 -16.13 -12.22 15.62
CA ASP A 4 -17.00 -12.78 14.57
C ASP A 4 -16.62 -14.24 14.27
N TRP A 5 -15.31 -14.53 14.24
CA TRP A 5 -14.74 -15.89 14.12
C TRP A 5 -15.28 -16.86 15.17
N ALA A 6 -15.21 -16.51 16.45
CA ALA A 6 -15.69 -17.39 17.53
C ALA A 6 -17.21 -17.62 17.49
N LYS A 7 -17.97 -16.68 16.90
CA LYS A 7 -19.43 -16.79 16.76
C LYS A 7 -19.83 -17.65 15.57
N GLU A 8 -19.16 -17.53 14.42
CA GLU A 8 -19.40 -18.38 13.24
C GLU A 8 -18.98 -19.83 13.49
N VAL A 9 -17.83 -20.06 14.13
CA VAL A 9 -17.38 -21.40 14.54
C VAL A 9 -18.37 -22.05 15.52
N LYS A 10 -18.94 -21.29 16.46
CA LYS A 10 -20.01 -21.79 17.35
C LYS A 10 -21.30 -22.14 16.62
N LYS A 11 -21.63 -21.44 15.52
CA LYS A 11 -22.83 -21.71 14.72
C LYS A 11 -22.68 -22.98 13.88
N ILE A 12 -21.48 -23.22 13.34
CA ILE A 12 -21.14 -24.41 12.54
C ILE A 12 -20.94 -25.66 13.41
N LYS A 13 -20.55 -25.51 14.69
CA LYS A 13 -20.45 -26.60 15.69
C LYS A 13 -21.72 -27.46 15.83
N LYS A 14 -22.90 -26.95 15.43
CA LYS A 14 -24.15 -27.71 15.54
C LYS A 14 -24.31 -28.77 14.44
N ASP A 15 -23.58 -28.63 13.33
CA ASP A 15 -23.83 -29.43 12.12
C ASP A 15 -22.74 -30.47 11.79
N PHE A 16 -21.56 -30.42 12.43
CA PHE A 16 -20.45 -31.32 12.09
C PHE A 16 -19.75 -31.91 13.32
N LEU A 17 -20.28 -33.03 13.81
CA LEU A 17 -19.58 -33.95 14.69
C LEU A 17 -19.02 -35.12 13.86
N LEU A 18 -17.76 -35.49 14.11
CA LEU A 18 -16.96 -36.62 13.59
C LEU A 18 -16.24 -36.45 12.23
N ILE A 19 -14.93 -36.19 12.29
CA ILE A 19 -13.95 -36.84 11.39
C ILE A 19 -12.80 -37.37 12.25
N ASN A 20 -12.90 -38.63 12.66
CA ASN A 20 -11.79 -39.45 13.16
C ASN A 20 -11.24 -40.23 11.96
N GLN A 21 -10.12 -39.81 11.38
CA GLN A 21 -9.38 -40.64 10.42
C GLN A 21 -7.88 -40.58 10.69
N ASN A 22 -7.31 -41.75 10.99
CA ASN A 22 -5.86 -41.99 11.05
C ASN A 22 -5.27 -41.75 9.66
N VAL A 23 -4.53 -40.65 9.48
CA VAL A 23 -3.80 -40.37 8.24
C VAL A 23 -2.31 -40.23 8.57
N SER A 24 -1.49 -41.12 8.02
CA SER A 24 -0.03 -41.04 8.07
C SER A 24 0.49 -40.07 7.00
N TYR A 25 1.47 -39.22 7.34
CA TYR A 25 2.03 -38.22 6.43
C TYR A 25 3.54 -38.44 6.22
N GLN A 26 4.00 -38.37 4.96
CA GLN A 26 5.42 -38.34 4.62
C GLN A 26 5.89 -36.90 4.40
N CYS A 27 6.77 -36.39 5.25
CA CYS A 27 7.48 -35.12 5.01
C CYS A 27 8.65 -35.34 4.04
N LYS A 28 8.88 -34.42 3.09
CA LYS A 28 9.99 -34.49 2.13
C LYS A 28 11.39 -34.39 2.74
N SER A 29 11.51 -33.86 3.96
CA SER A 29 12.75 -33.79 4.72
C SER A 29 12.39 -33.39 6.15
N ILE A 30 12.59 -34.30 7.10
CA ILE A 30 12.39 -34.03 8.54
C ILE A 30 13.52 -33.16 9.09
N ILE A 31 14.68 -33.17 8.42
CA ILE A 31 15.85 -32.39 8.80
C ILE A 31 15.55 -30.89 8.69
N ASP A 32 14.80 -30.45 7.67
CA ASP A 32 14.43 -29.03 7.53
C ASP A 32 13.42 -28.57 8.59
N LEU A 33 12.55 -29.49 9.06
CA LEU A 33 11.58 -29.22 10.12
C LEU A 33 12.23 -29.19 11.52
N ILE A 34 13.20 -30.09 11.76
CA ILE A 34 13.99 -30.15 13.00
C ILE A 34 14.94 -28.96 13.11
N ASN A 35 15.50 -28.50 11.98
CA ASN A 35 16.43 -27.37 11.96
C ASN A 35 15.74 -25.99 11.92
N ASP A 36 14.40 -25.92 11.82
CA ASP A 36 13.66 -24.66 11.95
C ASP A 36 13.21 -24.46 13.41
N PRO A 37 13.92 -23.64 14.20
CA PRO A 37 13.61 -23.44 15.62
C PRO A 37 12.22 -22.83 15.87
N PHE A 38 11.53 -22.29 14.86
CA PHE A 38 10.18 -21.74 14.99
C PHE A 38 9.09 -22.76 14.74
N LEU A 39 9.28 -23.67 13.78
CA LEU A 39 8.35 -24.77 13.58
C LEU A 39 8.44 -25.75 14.75
N PHE A 40 9.64 -26.05 15.25
CA PHE A 40 9.81 -27.01 16.33
C PHE A 40 9.44 -26.47 17.73
N ARG A 41 9.70 -25.19 18.05
CA ARG A 41 9.30 -24.59 19.36
C ARG A 41 7.80 -24.40 19.51
N VAL A 42 7.05 -24.22 18.42
CA VAL A 42 5.58 -24.21 18.45
C VAL A 42 5.01 -25.54 18.95
N PHE A 43 5.79 -26.62 18.91
CA PHE A 43 5.38 -27.95 19.37
C PHE A 43 5.92 -28.33 20.76
N MET A 44 6.77 -27.52 21.36
CA MET A 44 7.32 -27.72 22.71
C MET A 44 7.05 -26.45 23.52
N ASN A 45 5.83 -26.32 24.02
CA ASN A 45 5.52 -25.30 25.02
C ASN A 45 6.07 -25.78 26.37
N GLU A 46 7.17 -25.18 26.83
CA GLU A 46 7.74 -25.38 28.17
C GLU A 46 6.85 -24.72 29.22
N SER A 47 5.69 -25.32 29.48
CA SER A 47 4.98 -25.11 30.74
C SER A 47 4.52 -26.46 31.23
N ASN A 48 4.84 -26.80 32.48
CA ASN A 48 4.52 -28.07 33.14
C ASN A 48 3.00 -28.28 33.37
N ASN A 49 2.14 -27.62 32.59
CA ASN A 49 0.71 -27.90 32.52
C ASN A 49 0.39 -28.58 31.19
N LEU A 50 0.43 -29.91 31.23
CA LEU A 50 0.12 -30.86 30.17
C LEU A 50 -1.37 -30.80 29.75
N GLN A 51 -1.83 -29.72 29.11
CA GLN A 51 -3.12 -29.71 28.39
C GLN A 51 -3.04 -28.77 27.18
N ASN A 52 -3.00 -29.34 25.97
CA ASN A 52 -3.58 -28.83 24.70
C ASN A 52 -2.71 -28.64 23.44
N GLU A 53 -1.41 -28.94 23.43
CA GLU A 53 -0.60 -28.84 22.19
C GLU A 53 0.45 -29.95 22.13
N GLN A 54 0.25 -30.98 21.30
CA GLN A 54 1.26 -32.04 21.08
C GLN A 54 1.30 -32.53 19.62
N VAL A 55 2.51 -32.79 19.10
CA VAL A 55 2.75 -33.58 17.88
C VAL A 55 3.27 -34.96 18.29
N LEU A 56 2.67 -36.02 17.74
CA LEU A 56 3.18 -37.38 17.87
C LEU A 56 4.29 -37.60 16.84
N ILE A 57 5.53 -37.48 17.28
CA ILE A 57 6.71 -37.89 16.51
C ILE A 57 7.14 -39.27 17.01
N TYR A 58 7.06 -40.28 16.15
CA TYR A 58 7.60 -41.62 16.45
C TYR A 58 8.92 -41.83 15.70
N LYS A 59 9.95 -42.29 16.41
CA LYS A 59 11.25 -42.66 15.81
C LYS A 59 11.21 -44.11 15.36
N LYS A 60 11.30 -44.35 14.06
CA LYS A 60 11.43 -45.68 13.46
C LYS A 60 12.84 -45.82 12.87
N GLY A 61 13.77 -46.38 13.63
CA GLY A 61 15.18 -46.47 13.23
C GLY A 61 15.88 -45.10 13.24
N PHE A 62 16.52 -44.71 12.13
CA PHE A 62 17.17 -43.39 11.96
C PHE A 62 16.24 -42.33 11.35
N THR A 63 15.00 -42.69 11.04
CA THR A 63 13.98 -41.79 10.49
C THR A 63 12.91 -41.49 11.54
N TYR A 64 12.44 -40.24 11.56
CA TYR A 64 11.23 -39.89 12.31
C TYR A 64 10.03 -40.04 11.37
N GLU A 65 8.86 -40.36 11.88
CA GLU A 65 7.58 -40.29 11.16
C GLU A 65 6.60 -39.46 12.01
N ILE A 66 5.93 -38.50 11.38
CA ILE A 66 4.87 -37.71 12.02
C ILE A 66 3.56 -38.47 11.82
N GLN A 67 3.00 -39.05 12.87
CA GLN A 67 1.74 -39.81 12.79
C GLN A 67 0.48 -38.96 12.91
N GLY A 68 0.57 -37.72 13.39
CA GLY A 68 -0.58 -36.83 13.48
C GLY A 68 -0.28 -35.52 14.21
N TYR A 69 -1.17 -34.55 14.04
CA TYR A 69 -1.18 -33.28 14.77
C TYR A 69 -2.33 -33.31 15.76
N PHE A 70 -2.11 -33.01 17.05
CA PHE A 70 -3.18 -32.50 17.89
C PHE A 70 -3.22 -31.00 17.70
N ILE A 71 -4.05 -30.56 16.77
CA ILE A 71 -4.43 -29.16 16.72
C ILE A 71 -5.77 -29.04 17.41
N THR A 72 -5.78 -28.44 18.58
CA THR A 72 -7.04 -27.97 19.17
C THR A 72 -7.54 -26.83 18.27
N GLU A 73 -8.77 -26.95 17.74
CA GLU A 73 -9.34 -26.00 16.75
C GLU A 73 -9.30 -24.52 17.21
N ASP A 74 -9.24 -24.29 18.52
CA ASP A 74 -9.27 -22.96 19.13
C ASP A 74 -7.94 -22.18 19.00
N SER A 75 -6.86 -22.77 18.45
CA SER A 75 -5.52 -22.15 18.37
C SER A 75 -4.98 -21.88 16.95
N ILE A 76 -5.65 -22.31 15.88
CA ILE A 76 -5.13 -22.12 14.51
C ILE A 76 -5.40 -20.70 14.02
N THR A 77 -4.33 -19.95 13.73
CA THR A 77 -4.46 -18.67 13.01
C THR A 77 -4.54 -18.90 11.50
N PRO A 78 -5.15 -17.98 10.72
CA PRO A 78 -5.13 -18.08 9.26
C PRO A 78 -3.71 -18.15 8.66
N LEU A 79 -2.70 -17.58 9.33
CA LEU A 79 -1.30 -17.64 8.91
C LEU A 79 -0.65 -18.99 9.23
N ASP A 80 -1.13 -19.72 10.24
CA ASP A 80 -0.72 -21.11 10.47
C ASP A 80 -1.18 -22.03 9.33
N LEU A 81 -2.37 -21.79 8.78
CA LEU A 81 -2.85 -22.51 7.59
C LEU A 81 -1.92 -22.31 6.39
N ILE A 82 -1.42 -21.08 6.20
CA ILE A 82 -0.41 -20.81 5.17
C ILE A 82 0.86 -21.63 5.44
N SER A 83 1.37 -21.65 6.67
CA SER A 83 2.52 -22.47 7.01
C SER A 83 2.30 -23.96 6.67
N LEU A 84 1.14 -24.51 7.06
CA LEU A 84 0.80 -25.91 6.77
C LEU A 84 0.74 -26.22 5.26
N ILE A 85 0.25 -25.29 4.43
CA ILE A 85 0.24 -25.44 2.95
C ILE A 85 1.65 -25.55 2.38
N TYR A 86 2.63 -24.89 2.99
CA TYR A 86 3.99 -24.85 2.47
C TYR A 86 4.84 -26.01 3.00
N PHE A 87 4.62 -26.44 4.24
CA PHE A 87 5.47 -27.42 4.90
C PHE A 87 4.86 -28.83 5.00
N THR A 88 3.58 -29.01 4.65
CA THR A 88 2.89 -30.30 4.74
C THR A 88 2.10 -30.61 3.47
N ASP A 89 1.84 -31.90 3.22
CA ASP A 89 0.94 -32.37 2.16
C ASP A 89 -0.50 -32.58 2.68
N SER A 90 -0.84 -32.00 3.83
CA SER A 90 -2.15 -32.17 4.46
C SER A 90 -3.26 -31.49 3.65
N LYS A 91 -4.43 -32.13 3.57
CA LYS A 91 -5.67 -31.51 3.05
C LYS A 91 -6.38 -30.62 4.08
N LEU A 92 -6.00 -30.73 5.35
CA LEU A 92 -6.61 -29.99 6.46
C LEU A 92 -6.64 -28.46 6.25
N PRO A 93 -5.57 -27.81 5.76
CA PRO A 93 -5.59 -26.37 5.55
C PRO A 93 -6.67 -25.93 4.56
N LEU A 94 -6.93 -26.76 3.55
CA LEU A 94 -7.93 -26.48 2.52
C LEU A 94 -9.36 -26.48 3.07
N PHE A 95 -9.64 -27.37 4.03
CA PHE A 95 -10.92 -27.40 4.72
C PHE A 95 -11.16 -26.10 5.49
N TYR A 96 -10.18 -25.68 6.31
CA TYR A 96 -10.30 -24.43 7.07
C TYR A 96 -10.33 -23.18 6.19
N LEU A 97 -9.52 -23.12 5.13
CA LEU A 97 -9.57 -22.01 4.19
C LEU A 97 -10.96 -21.83 3.55
N ASN A 98 -11.67 -22.93 3.26
CA ASN A 98 -12.97 -22.89 2.62
C ASN A 98 -14.09 -22.29 3.48
N ILE A 99 -13.88 -22.20 4.79
CA ILE A 99 -14.82 -21.65 5.77
C ILE A 99 -14.39 -20.27 6.30
N LEU A 100 -13.22 -19.75 5.89
CA LEU A 100 -12.77 -18.44 6.34
C LEU A 100 -13.60 -17.31 5.70
N PRO A 101 -13.84 -16.21 6.43
CA PRO A 101 -14.44 -15.01 5.86
C PRO A 101 -13.64 -14.49 4.66
N ASN A 102 -14.36 -14.03 3.63
CA ASN A 102 -13.79 -13.48 2.39
C ASN A 102 -12.74 -12.39 2.63
N LYS A 103 -12.91 -11.56 3.68
CA LYS A 103 -11.93 -10.53 4.07
C LYS A 103 -10.57 -11.14 4.43
N ILE A 104 -10.55 -12.28 5.13
CA ILE A 104 -9.31 -12.97 5.51
C ILE A 104 -8.69 -13.64 4.28
N ILE A 105 -9.52 -14.26 3.43
CA ILE A 105 -9.03 -14.82 2.16
C ILE A 105 -8.39 -13.74 1.30
N LYS A 106 -9.02 -12.55 1.17
CA LYS A 106 -8.50 -11.39 0.45
C LYS A 106 -7.14 -10.96 0.99
N TYR A 107 -6.99 -10.87 2.31
CA TYR A 107 -5.71 -10.56 2.95
C TYR A 107 -4.63 -11.61 2.63
N LEU A 108 -4.97 -12.91 2.60
CA LEU A 108 -4.02 -14.00 2.35
C LEU A 108 -3.78 -14.32 0.87
N LEU A 109 -4.45 -13.65 -0.08
CA LEU A 109 -4.36 -13.96 -1.51
C LEU A 109 -2.92 -14.06 -2.02
N PRO A 110 -2.02 -13.11 -1.72
CA PRO A 110 -0.65 -13.20 -2.20
C PRO A 110 0.04 -14.53 -1.79
N GLN A 111 -0.15 -14.98 -0.55
CA GLN A 111 0.40 -16.24 -0.03
C GLN A 111 -0.29 -17.47 -0.64
N LEU A 112 -1.60 -17.42 -0.83
CA LEU A 112 -2.40 -18.51 -1.41
C LEU A 112 -2.03 -18.74 -2.88
N ILE A 113 -1.87 -17.68 -3.68
CA ILE A 113 -1.40 -17.76 -5.07
C ILE A 113 -0.05 -18.46 -5.16
N GLN A 114 0.87 -18.11 -4.26
CA GLN A 114 2.16 -18.78 -4.19
C GLN A 114 2.03 -20.26 -3.75
N GLY A 115 1.05 -20.56 -2.89
CA GLY A 115 0.71 -21.91 -2.44
C GLY A 115 0.16 -22.78 -3.57
N MET A 116 -0.51 -22.19 -4.57
CA MET A 116 -1.04 -22.92 -5.73
C MET A 116 0.05 -23.60 -6.56
N LYS A 117 1.29 -23.11 -6.49
CA LYS A 117 2.45 -23.77 -7.10
C LYS A 117 2.71 -25.15 -6.48
N ARG A 118 2.22 -25.42 -5.28
CA ARG A 118 2.35 -26.68 -4.54
C ARG A 118 1.05 -27.48 -4.55
N ASN A 119 -0.07 -26.85 -4.22
CA ASN A 119 -1.39 -27.50 -4.15
C ASN A 119 -2.41 -26.76 -5.04
N LYS A 120 -2.77 -27.36 -6.17
CA LYS A 120 -3.75 -26.80 -7.12
C LYS A 120 -5.18 -26.78 -6.55
N GLU A 121 -5.51 -27.61 -5.55
CA GLU A 121 -6.84 -27.68 -4.97
C GLU A 121 -7.22 -26.35 -4.25
N ILE A 122 -6.25 -25.50 -3.92
CA ILE A 122 -6.46 -24.14 -3.33
C ILE A 122 -7.44 -23.30 -4.17
N ILE A 123 -7.54 -23.55 -5.48
CA ILE A 123 -8.51 -22.86 -6.34
C ILE A 123 -9.94 -22.95 -5.81
N SER A 124 -10.31 -24.02 -5.11
CA SER A 124 -11.65 -24.22 -4.53
C SER A 124 -12.03 -23.18 -3.48
N VAL A 125 -11.04 -22.51 -2.88
CA VAL A 125 -11.22 -21.47 -1.86
C VAL A 125 -11.76 -20.17 -2.47
N PHE A 126 -11.56 -19.95 -3.77
CA PHE A 126 -11.93 -18.70 -4.45
C PHE A 126 -13.36 -18.78 -4.98
N LYS A 127 -14.30 -18.11 -4.29
CA LYS A 127 -15.74 -18.20 -4.59
C LYS A 127 -16.35 -16.86 -5.05
N GLU A 128 -15.90 -15.74 -4.50
CA GLU A 128 -16.44 -14.41 -4.83
C GLU A 128 -15.82 -13.81 -6.10
N GLU A 129 -16.63 -13.08 -6.87
CA GLU A 129 -16.18 -12.39 -8.09
C GLU A 129 -14.96 -11.49 -7.84
N GLU A 130 -14.98 -10.69 -6.77
CA GLU A 130 -13.85 -9.82 -6.40
C GLU A 130 -12.57 -10.61 -6.13
N ILE A 131 -12.69 -11.72 -5.39
CA ILE A 131 -11.56 -12.58 -5.03
C ILE A 131 -10.97 -13.18 -6.31
N ILE A 132 -11.83 -13.68 -7.20
CA ILE A 132 -11.43 -14.29 -8.48
C ILE A 132 -10.68 -13.27 -9.35
N HIS A 133 -11.16 -12.03 -9.46
CA HIS A 133 -10.45 -10.99 -10.20
C HIS A 133 -9.05 -10.73 -9.63
N ASN A 134 -8.93 -10.55 -8.32
CA ASN A 134 -7.64 -10.32 -7.66
C ASN A 134 -6.69 -11.51 -7.84
N VAL A 135 -7.21 -12.73 -7.78
CA VAL A 135 -6.47 -13.97 -8.08
C VAL A 135 -5.91 -13.93 -9.50
N LEU A 136 -6.73 -13.60 -10.50
CA LEU A 136 -6.29 -13.53 -11.89
C LEU A 136 -5.27 -12.41 -12.12
N PHE A 137 -5.43 -11.24 -11.49
CA PHE A 137 -4.46 -10.16 -11.56
C PHE A 137 -3.11 -10.54 -10.97
N LEU A 138 -3.09 -11.15 -9.77
CA LEU A 138 -1.86 -11.63 -9.14
C LEU A 138 -1.19 -12.74 -9.96
N LEU A 139 -1.97 -13.65 -10.55
CA LEU A 139 -1.44 -14.70 -11.43
C LEU A 139 -0.84 -14.10 -12.71
N LEU A 140 -1.49 -13.11 -13.34
CA LEU A 140 -0.93 -12.39 -14.47
C LEU A 140 0.39 -11.70 -14.14
N SER A 141 0.51 -11.14 -12.93
CA SER A 141 1.75 -10.50 -12.45
C SER A 141 2.89 -11.47 -12.19
N ASN A 142 2.59 -12.77 -12.06
CA ASN A 142 3.59 -13.82 -11.99
C ASN A 142 3.99 -14.38 -13.37
N ILE A 143 3.29 -14.02 -14.44
CA ILE A 143 3.58 -14.46 -15.81
C ILE A 143 4.55 -13.47 -16.49
N CYS A 144 5.63 -14.01 -17.07
CA CYS A 144 6.59 -13.20 -17.81
C CYS A 144 6.01 -12.64 -19.13
N GLU A 145 6.47 -11.48 -19.61
CA GLU A 145 5.93 -10.86 -20.83
C GLU A 145 6.04 -11.75 -22.07
N LYS A 146 7.19 -12.43 -22.24
CA LYS A 146 7.40 -13.42 -23.32
C LYS A 146 6.37 -14.55 -23.24
N CYS A 147 6.11 -15.04 -22.04
CA CYS A 147 5.16 -16.11 -21.75
C CYS A 147 3.73 -15.66 -22.08
N TYR A 148 3.36 -14.45 -21.66
CA TYR A 148 2.06 -13.84 -21.93
C TYR A 148 1.82 -13.61 -23.42
N SER A 149 2.82 -13.12 -24.17
CA SER A 149 2.70 -12.97 -25.62
C SER A 149 2.50 -14.30 -26.33
N LEU A 150 3.07 -15.40 -25.83
CA LEU A 150 2.94 -16.73 -26.42
C LEU A 150 1.56 -17.34 -26.13
N ILE A 151 1.00 -17.12 -24.93
CA ILE A 151 -0.40 -17.43 -24.62
C ILE A 151 -1.32 -16.70 -25.62
N ASN A 152 -1.14 -15.39 -25.78
CA ASN A 152 -2.02 -14.58 -26.62
C ASN A 152 -1.91 -14.89 -28.12
N LYS A 153 -0.71 -15.18 -28.63
CA LYS A 153 -0.49 -15.36 -30.08
C LYS A 153 -0.60 -16.80 -30.54
N LEU A 154 -0.15 -17.76 -29.73
CA LEU A 154 0.08 -19.14 -30.16
C LEU A 154 -0.64 -20.17 -29.28
N ASN A 155 -1.32 -19.74 -28.21
CA ASN A 155 -1.94 -20.61 -27.22
C ASN A 155 -0.94 -21.64 -26.63
N LEU A 156 0.35 -21.29 -26.59
CA LEU A 156 1.43 -22.15 -26.14
C LEU A 156 1.66 -21.98 -24.64
N LEU A 157 1.60 -23.09 -23.91
CA LEU A 157 1.87 -23.16 -22.47
C LEU A 157 3.38 -23.23 -22.22
N THR A 158 4.00 -22.12 -21.81
CA THR A 158 5.47 -22.05 -21.73
C THR A 158 6.05 -22.13 -20.32
N CYS A 159 5.24 -21.96 -19.27
CA CYS A 159 5.70 -22.12 -17.89
C CYS A 159 4.58 -22.54 -16.92
N LYS A 160 4.96 -22.96 -15.71
CA LYS A 160 4.04 -23.44 -14.67
C LYS A 160 3.03 -22.38 -14.25
N GLU A 161 3.44 -21.12 -14.19
CA GLU A 161 2.57 -19.97 -13.89
C GLU A 161 1.50 -19.78 -14.97
N CYS A 162 1.85 -19.94 -16.25
CA CYS A 162 0.89 -19.88 -17.36
C CYS A 162 -0.18 -20.96 -17.25
N PHE A 163 0.25 -22.18 -16.88
CA PHE A 163 -0.65 -23.31 -16.72
C PHE A 163 -1.62 -23.10 -15.54
N ILE A 164 -1.11 -22.65 -14.38
CA ILE A 164 -1.94 -22.32 -13.21
C ILE A 164 -2.95 -21.22 -13.57
N PHE A 165 -2.50 -20.17 -14.26
CA PHE A 165 -3.38 -19.09 -14.71
C PHE A 165 -4.51 -19.61 -15.61
N LEU A 166 -4.19 -20.41 -16.64
CA LEU A 166 -5.20 -20.93 -17.55
C LEU A 166 -6.17 -21.89 -16.84
N GLU A 167 -5.69 -22.79 -15.98
CA GLU A 167 -6.58 -23.63 -15.17
C GLU A 167 -7.53 -22.79 -14.30
N CYS A 168 -7.01 -21.74 -13.64
CA CYS A 168 -7.82 -20.81 -12.86
C CYS A 168 -8.84 -20.08 -13.72
N PHE A 169 -8.39 -19.51 -14.82
CA PHE A 169 -9.21 -18.75 -15.74
C PHE A 169 -10.35 -19.60 -16.29
N TYR A 170 -10.10 -20.86 -16.69
CA TYR A 170 -11.16 -21.73 -17.20
C TYR A 170 -12.10 -22.26 -16.12
N LYS A 171 -11.60 -22.56 -14.90
CA LYS A 171 -12.44 -23.08 -13.81
C LYS A 171 -13.32 -22.02 -13.15
N LEU A 172 -12.87 -20.76 -13.12
CA LEU A 172 -13.55 -19.65 -12.43
C LEU A 172 -14.43 -18.82 -13.39
N ARG A 173 -14.64 -19.32 -14.61
CA ARG A 173 -15.32 -18.61 -15.70
C ARG A 173 -16.83 -18.90 -15.69
N ASP A 174 -17.62 -17.86 -15.45
CA ASP A 174 -18.93 -17.71 -16.08
C ASP A 174 -18.88 -16.62 -17.17
N THR A 175 -19.91 -16.53 -18.01
CA THR A 175 -19.90 -15.61 -19.17
C THR A 175 -19.97 -14.13 -18.75
N LEU A 176 -20.55 -13.82 -17.59
CA LEU A 176 -20.66 -12.45 -17.07
C LEU A 176 -19.31 -11.95 -16.54
N PHE A 177 -18.58 -12.81 -15.84
CA PHE A 177 -17.25 -12.55 -15.30
C PHE A 177 -16.25 -12.14 -16.40
N ILE A 178 -16.19 -12.87 -17.51
CA ILE A 178 -15.21 -12.59 -18.59
C ILE A 178 -15.38 -11.18 -19.14
N ASN A 179 -16.63 -10.76 -19.33
CA ASN A 179 -16.91 -9.45 -19.89
C ASN A 179 -16.40 -8.36 -18.94
N SER A 180 -16.68 -8.48 -17.63
CA SER A 180 -16.19 -7.57 -16.59
C SER A 180 -14.66 -7.55 -16.54
N PHE A 181 -14.02 -8.73 -16.51
CA PHE A 181 -12.56 -8.87 -16.46
C PHE A 181 -11.89 -8.26 -17.69
N ASN A 182 -12.42 -8.49 -18.89
CA ASN A 182 -11.88 -7.94 -20.14
C ASN A 182 -12.01 -6.41 -20.18
N LYS A 183 -13.12 -5.84 -19.71
CA LYS A 183 -13.28 -4.38 -19.58
C LYS A 183 -12.24 -3.79 -18.64
N GLN A 184 -11.96 -4.44 -17.51
CA GLN A 184 -10.91 -4.02 -16.58
C GLN A 184 -9.52 -4.05 -17.23
N ILE A 185 -9.15 -5.18 -17.85
CA ILE A 185 -7.86 -5.32 -18.54
C ILE A 185 -7.71 -4.28 -19.65
N PHE A 186 -8.76 -4.00 -20.42
CA PHE A 186 -8.75 -2.96 -21.44
C PHE A 186 -8.48 -1.58 -20.83
N PHE A 187 -9.15 -1.23 -19.73
CA PHE A 187 -8.93 0.04 -19.02
C PHE A 187 -7.49 0.16 -18.49
N ILE A 188 -6.97 -0.90 -17.87
CA ILE A 188 -5.58 -0.94 -17.38
C ILE A 188 -4.58 -0.77 -18.53
N ASN A 189 -4.83 -1.39 -19.68
CA ASN A 189 -3.99 -1.21 -20.87
C ASN A 189 -4.04 0.23 -21.40
N LYS A 190 -5.20 0.91 -21.33
CA LYS A 190 -5.29 2.34 -21.66
C LYS A 190 -4.48 3.22 -20.72
N LEU A 191 -4.43 2.90 -19.42
CA LEU A 191 -3.52 3.58 -18.49
C LEU A 191 -2.05 3.28 -18.82
N LYS A 192 -1.74 2.04 -19.21
CA LYS A 192 -0.39 1.66 -19.66
C LYS A 192 0.08 2.50 -20.86
N GLU A 193 -0.77 2.72 -21.86
CA GLU A 193 -0.44 3.54 -23.04
C GLU A 193 0.04 4.96 -22.67
N ILE A 194 -0.51 5.56 -21.60
CA ILE A 194 -0.06 6.87 -21.09
C ILE A 194 1.39 6.79 -20.59
N SER A 195 1.72 5.74 -19.83
CA SER A 195 3.08 5.53 -19.31
C SER A 195 4.09 5.35 -20.44
N GLU A 196 3.73 4.60 -21.49
CA GLU A 196 4.58 4.40 -22.67
C GLU A 196 4.83 5.71 -23.43
N GLY A 197 3.79 6.53 -23.58
CA GLY A 197 3.89 7.88 -24.13
C GLY A 197 4.83 8.77 -23.29
N LEU A 198 4.68 8.76 -21.97
CA LEU A 198 5.52 9.53 -21.05
C LEU A 198 6.99 9.09 -21.08
N PHE A 199 7.26 7.79 -21.22
CA PHE A 199 8.62 7.27 -21.32
C PHE A 199 9.37 7.85 -22.53
N SER A 200 8.68 8.02 -23.66
CA SER A 200 9.22 8.61 -24.89
C SER A 200 9.66 10.07 -24.69
N ILE A 201 9.05 10.79 -23.74
CA ILE A 201 9.35 12.18 -23.39
C ILE A 201 9.94 12.32 -21.98
N LYS A 202 10.62 11.30 -21.46
CA LYS A 202 11.10 11.26 -20.06
C LYS A 202 11.98 12.46 -19.67
N LEU A 203 12.74 13.04 -20.61
CA LEU A 203 13.62 14.19 -20.38
C LEU A 203 12.90 15.55 -20.47
N SER A 204 11.64 15.57 -20.91
CA SER A 204 10.86 16.80 -21.01
C SER A 204 10.45 17.34 -19.64
N ASN A 205 10.10 18.63 -19.61
CA ASN A 205 9.65 19.31 -18.39
C ASN A 205 8.28 18.78 -17.91
N LYS A 206 7.93 19.09 -16.65
CA LYS A 206 6.67 18.65 -16.03
C LYS A 206 5.43 19.12 -16.81
N SER A 207 5.47 20.31 -17.40
CA SER A 207 4.34 20.88 -18.14
C SER A 207 4.02 20.11 -19.43
N VAL A 208 5.04 19.72 -20.20
CA VAL A 208 4.85 18.92 -21.43
C VAL A 208 4.29 17.54 -21.09
N LYS A 209 4.82 16.90 -20.03
CA LYS A 209 4.30 15.61 -19.55
C LYS A 209 2.83 15.71 -19.13
N LYS A 210 2.46 16.78 -18.43
CA LYS A 210 1.07 17.04 -18.03
C LYS A 210 0.14 17.14 -19.23
N ILE A 211 0.49 17.94 -20.24
CA ILE A 211 -0.32 18.09 -21.47
C ILE A 211 -0.52 16.73 -22.16
N LEU A 212 0.52 15.89 -22.20
CA LEU A 212 0.42 14.55 -22.78
C LEU A 212 -0.58 13.68 -22.00
N ILE A 213 -0.45 13.63 -20.67
CA ILE A 213 -1.36 12.85 -19.81
C ILE A 213 -2.80 13.30 -20.03
N ASP A 214 -3.04 14.62 -20.01
CA ASP A 214 -4.38 15.18 -20.13
C ASP A 214 -5.01 14.83 -21.50
N ARG A 215 -4.23 14.84 -22.60
CA ARG A 215 -4.70 14.37 -23.93
C ARG A 215 -5.03 12.88 -23.97
N TYR A 216 -4.27 12.03 -23.29
CA TYR A 216 -4.61 10.62 -23.23
C TYR A 216 -5.89 10.40 -22.44
N ILE A 217 -6.06 11.08 -21.31
CA ILE A 217 -7.25 10.98 -20.45
C ILE A 217 -8.53 11.29 -21.24
N GLU A 218 -8.52 12.34 -22.07
CA GLU A 218 -9.67 12.72 -22.92
C GLU A 218 -10.13 11.60 -23.87
N ASN A 219 -9.23 10.69 -24.25
CA ASN A 219 -9.52 9.60 -25.19
C ASN A 219 -9.91 8.28 -24.49
N ILE A 220 -9.96 8.23 -23.16
CA ILE A 220 -10.31 7.01 -22.42
C ILE A 220 -11.82 7.00 -22.14
N SER A 221 -12.55 6.14 -22.85
CA SER A 221 -13.94 5.81 -22.53
C SER A 221 -14.01 4.82 -21.37
N VAL A 222 -14.75 5.16 -20.30
CA VAL A 222 -14.95 4.28 -19.14
C VAL A 222 -16.41 3.79 -19.12
N ASN A 223 -16.62 2.49 -19.31
CA ASN A 223 -17.96 1.87 -19.33
C ASN A 223 -18.10 0.81 -18.23
N GLU A 224 -18.62 1.19 -17.06
CA GLU A 224 -19.01 0.30 -15.95
C GLU A 224 -17.92 -0.72 -15.57
N ILE A 225 -16.78 -0.19 -15.13
CA ILE A 225 -15.63 -0.98 -14.69
C ILE A 225 -15.54 -0.88 -13.17
N TYR A 226 -15.26 -1.99 -12.47
CA TYR A 226 -15.03 -1.93 -11.02
C TYR A 226 -13.83 -1.05 -10.69
N PHE A 227 -13.92 -0.33 -9.57
CA PHE A 227 -12.76 0.38 -9.06
C PHE A 227 -11.69 -0.63 -8.64
N PRO A 228 -10.44 -0.54 -9.14
CA PRO A 228 -9.45 -1.61 -9.01
C PRO A 228 -9.14 -2.04 -7.58
N PHE A 229 -9.37 -1.17 -6.59
CA PHE A 229 -9.06 -1.43 -5.19
C PHE A 229 -10.29 -1.75 -4.33
N ASP A 230 -11.51 -1.54 -4.85
CA ASP A 230 -12.75 -1.69 -4.08
C ASP A 230 -13.93 -2.01 -5.01
N TYR A 231 -14.37 -3.27 -4.96
CA TYR A 231 -15.44 -3.78 -5.83
C TYR A 231 -16.81 -3.21 -5.47
N ASP A 232 -16.96 -2.48 -4.37
CA ASP A 232 -18.20 -1.77 -4.03
C ASP A 232 -18.41 -0.50 -4.86
N TYR A 233 -17.43 -0.13 -5.70
CA TYR A 233 -17.47 1.06 -6.54
C TYR A 233 -17.30 0.73 -8.02
N TYR A 234 -18.00 1.49 -8.86
CA TYR A 234 -17.74 1.57 -10.29
C TYR A 234 -16.99 2.84 -10.63
N VAL A 235 -16.02 2.75 -11.53
CA VAL A 235 -15.40 3.91 -12.18
C VAL A 235 -16.38 4.44 -13.22
N ARG A 236 -16.75 5.71 -13.09
CA ARG A 236 -17.63 6.44 -14.01
C ARG A 236 -16.86 7.31 -15.00
N GLY A 237 -15.62 7.65 -14.68
CA GLY A 237 -14.76 8.44 -15.56
C GLY A 237 -13.45 8.82 -14.88
N ILE A 238 -12.67 9.62 -15.60
CA ILE A 238 -11.43 10.23 -15.11
C ILE A 238 -11.66 11.74 -15.13
N VAL A 239 -11.21 12.43 -14.08
CA VAL A 239 -11.29 13.90 -14.04
C VAL A 239 -10.32 14.48 -15.07
N ASN A 240 -10.85 15.26 -16.02
CA ASN A 240 -10.05 15.98 -17.01
C ASN A 240 -9.05 16.92 -16.32
N GLU A 241 -7.87 17.10 -16.92
CA GLU A 241 -6.77 17.92 -16.38
C GLU A 241 -6.22 17.47 -15.01
N SER A 242 -6.62 16.30 -14.49
CA SER A 242 -6.14 15.81 -13.19
C SER A 242 -4.76 15.16 -13.24
N GLY A 243 -4.18 15.01 -14.43
CA GLY A 243 -2.90 14.36 -14.65
C GLY A 243 -1.73 15.11 -14.01
N ILE A 244 -0.92 14.39 -13.22
CA ILE A 244 0.31 14.90 -12.62
C ILE A 244 1.42 13.85 -12.82
N ALA A 245 2.45 14.20 -13.58
CA ALA A 245 3.66 13.39 -13.67
C ALA A 245 4.47 13.51 -12.36
N LEU A 246 4.81 12.37 -11.77
CA LEU A 246 5.60 12.28 -10.53
C LEU A 246 7.09 12.18 -10.85
N GLN A 247 7.92 12.58 -9.89
CA GLN A 247 9.37 12.44 -9.99
C GLN A 247 9.75 11.02 -9.56
N SER A 248 10.10 10.15 -10.50
CA SER A 248 10.84 8.92 -10.22
C SER A 248 11.76 8.55 -11.40
N ALA A 249 12.81 7.78 -11.10
CA ALA A 249 13.75 7.29 -12.08
C ALA A 249 13.14 6.19 -12.98
N ALA A 250 13.69 6.07 -14.19
CA ALA A 250 13.38 5.11 -15.25
C ALA A 250 12.06 5.25 -16.01
N LYS A 251 10.86 5.27 -15.39
CA LYS A 251 9.57 5.09 -16.13
C LYS A 251 8.45 6.12 -15.90
N VAL A 252 8.75 7.24 -15.21
CA VAL A 252 7.86 8.41 -15.02
C VAL A 252 6.44 8.02 -14.59
N PRO A 253 6.23 7.62 -13.32
CA PRO A 253 4.91 7.35 -12.80
C PRO A 253 4.08 8.63 -12.82
N TYR A 254 2.76 8.47 -12.86
CA TYR A 254 1.84 9.59 -12.88
C TYR A 254 0.61 9.33 -12.02
N MET A 255 0.01 10.41 -11.54
CA MET A 255 -1.20 10.41 -10.74
C MET A 255 -2.37 10.93 -11.57
N ILE A 256 -3.54 10.31 -11.39
CA ILE A 256 -4.83 10.75 -11.95
C ILE A 256 -5.92 10.66 -10.89
N THR A 257 -7.02 11.39 -11.11
CA THR A 257 -8.20 11.32 -10.25
C THR A 257 -9.34 10.61 -10.98
N LEU A 258 -9.82 9.51 -10.42
CA LEU A 258 -10.97 8.76 -10.90
C LEU A 258 -12.26 9.28 -10.25
N ILE A 259 -13.33 9.30 -11.04
CA ILE A 259 -14.70 9.54 -10.56
C ILE A 259 -15.32 8.17 -10.33
N VAL A 260 -15.74 7.88 -9.10
CA VAL A 260 -16.32 6.59 -8.73
C VAL A 260 -17.70 6.75 -8.10
N GLN A 261 -18.54 5.71 -8.22
CA GLN A 261 -19.89 5.67 -7.66
C GLN A 261 -20.12 4.33 -6.95
N SER A 262 -20.72 4.35 -5.76
CA SER A 262 -21.04 3.14 -5.01
C SER A 262 -22.15 2.31 -5.68
N LYS A 263 -21.98 0.97 -5.69
CA LYS A 263 -22.96 -0.03 -6.14
C LYS A 263 -24.30 0.07 -5.40
N ASN A 264 -24.27 0.36 -4.10
CA ASN A 264 -25.49 0.39 -3.30
C ASN A 264 -26.44 1.52 -3.70
N ASN A 265 -25.92 2.53 -4.40
CA ASN A 265 -26.69 3.66 -4.91
C ASN A 265 -27.12 3.47 -6.38
N SER A 266 -26.49 2.57 -7.16
CA SER A 266 -26.87 2.33 -8.57
C SER A 266 -28.22 1.62 -8.73
N ASN A 267 -28.68 0.90 -7.70
CA ASN A 267 -29.97 0.19 -7.72
C ASN A 267 -31.19 1.10 -7.42
N LYS A 268 -30.99 2.39 -7.12
CA LYS A 268 -32.10 3.35 -6.92
C LYS A 268 -32.46 4.16 -8.17
N ASP A 269 -31.62 4.14 -9.20
CA ASP A 269 -31.78 4.96 -10.42
C ASP A 269 -32.21 4.14 -11.64
N SER A 270 -33.12 3.17 -11.47
CA SER A 270 -33.83 2.56 -12.59
C SER A 270 -35.06 3.39 -12.99
N LEU A 271 -34.88 4.66 -13.33
CA LEU A 271 -35.90 5.51 -13.98
C LEU A 271 -35.24 6.51 -14.95
N SER A 272 -35.49 6.29 -16.25
CA SER A 272 -35.29 7.15 -17.44
C SER A 272 -33.89 7.27 -18.07
N ASP A 273 -33.67 6.48 -19.13
CA ASP A 273 -32.54 6.52 -20.08
C ASP A 273 -32.57 7.73 -21.05
N GLN A 274 -32.90 8.94 -20.58
CA GLN A 274 -32.85 10.15 -21.42
C GLN A 274 -31.91 11.25 -20.89
N ASN A 275 -31.31 11.08 -19.70
CA ASN A 275 -30.44 12.11 -19.10
C ASN A 275 -28.92 11.82 -19.20
N LYS A 276 -28.49 10.65 -19.71
CA LYS A 276 -27.06 10.28 -19.77
C LYS A 276 -26.27 11.03 -20.87
N ASP A 277 -26.92 11.45 -21.95
CA ASP A 277 -26.24 12.13 -23.07
C ASP A 277 -26.09 13.65 -22.92
N ASN A 278 -26.84 14.28 -22.00
CA ASN A 278 -26.83 15.73 -21.81
C ASN A 278 -25.72 16.22 -20.85
N ILE A 279 -25.16 15.34 -20.03
CA ILE A 279 -24.05 15.70 -19.10
C ILE A 279 -22.69 15.64 -19.82
N ILE A 280 -22.56 14.81 -20.87
CA ILE A 280 -21.30 14.62 -21.61
C ILE A 280 -21.11 15.69 -22.72
N LYS A 281 -22.20 16.27 -23.26
CA LYS A 281 -22.11 17.27 -24.36
C LYS A 281 -21.97 18.73 -23.90
N ASN A 282 -22.36 19.08 -22.67
CA ASN A 282 -22.29 20.45 -22.16
C ASN A 282 -20.88 20.92 -21.74
N ASN A 283 -19.84 20.13 -22.00
CA ASN A 283 -18.44 20.54 -21.85
C ASN A 283 -17.74 20.84 -23.18
N SER A 284 -18.49 21.02 -24.28
CA SER A 284 -17.96 21.59 -25.52
C SER A 284 -18.28 23.09 -25.60
N ILE A 285 -17.26 23.92 -25.44
CA ILE A 285 -17.35 25.38 -25.63
C ILE A 285 -17.62 25.64 -27.11
N LYS A 286 -18.86 26.02 -27.45
CA LYS A 286 -19.17 26.84 -28.62
C LYS A 286 -19.62 28.21 -28.11
N ASP A 287 -19.16 29.23 -28.84
CA ASP A 287 -19.38 30.67 -28.66
C ASP A 287 -18.49 31.28 -27.55
N ILE A 288 -17.41 31.99 -27.86
CA ILE A 288 -17.43 33.35 -28.41
C ILE A 288 -16.42 33.49 -29.58
N LYS A 289 -16.92 33.34 -30.81
CA LYS A 289 -16.61 34.27 -31.91
C LYS A 289 -17.77 35.25 -31.91
N ASN A 290 -17.63 36.38 -31.23
CA ASN A 290 -18.38 37.63 -31.41
C ASN A 290 -18.01 38.60 -30.29
N ASN A 291 -16.89 39.29 -30.46
CA ASN A 291 -16.64 40.65 -29.97
C ASN A 291 -15.39 41.20 -30.66
N SER A 292 -15.38 41.14 -31.98
CA SER A 292 -14.63 42.09 -32.81
C SER A 292 -15.59 43.23 -33.12
N ASN A 293 -15.47 44.33 -32.37
CA ASN A 293 -15.77 45.72 -32.77
C ASN A 293 -15.90 46.59 -31.52
N LYS A 294 -14.78 47.14 -31.06
CA LYS A 294 -14.74 48.52 -30.54
C LYS A 294 -13.39 49.13 -30.92
N ASP A 295 -13.46 50.00 -31.91
CA ASP A 295 -12.45 50.97 -32.27
C ASP A 295 -12.01 51.79 -31.05
N TYR A 296 -10.70 51.94 -30.87
CA TYR A 296 -10.11 53.16 -30.32
C TYR A 296 -8.78 53.43 -31.02
N SER A 297 -8.83 54.35 -31.97
CA SER A 297 -7.67 55.01 -32.55
C SER A 297 -7.40 56.33 -31.80
N ILE A 298 -6.29 56.46 -31.07
CA ILE A 298 -5.61 57.77 -30.84
C ILE A 298 -4.09 57.56 -30.70
N LYS A 299 -3.40 57.92 -31.79
CA LYS A 299 -2.18 58.73 -31.97
C LYS A 299 -0.99 58.63 -30.98
N ASP A 300 0.18 58.48 -31.61
CA ASP A 300 1.52 58.78 -31.10
C ASP A 300 1.63 60.13 -30.39
N ASN A 301 2.41 60.15 -29.30
CA ASN A 301 3.39 61.21 -29.06
C ASN A 301 4.49 60.73 -28.08
N ASN A 302 5.73 61.03 -28.45
CA ASN A 302 6.96 60.87 -27.68
C ASN A 302 6.86 61.44 -26.25
N ILE A 303 7.46 60.75 -25.26
CA ILE A 303 8.34 61.32 -24.22
C ILE A 303 9.09 60.18 -23.52
N LYS A 304 10.39 60.44 -23.28
CA LYS A 304 11.40 59.56 -22.67
C LYS A 304 11.18 59.33 -21.16
N ASN A 305 11.78 58.24 -20.67
CA ASN A 305 12.13 57.90 -19.29
C ASN A 305 11.01 57.43 -18.34
N ASN A 306 11.04 56.14 -17.96
CA ASN A 306 11.30 55.69 -16.58
C ASN A 306 11.07 54.18 -16.43
N ASP A 307 12.17 53.42 -16.30
CA ASP A 307 12.19 51.96 -16.08
C ASP A 307 11.67 51.51 -14.70
N TYR A 308 11.17 52.42 -13.88
CA TYR A 308 10.59 52.12 -12.57
C TYR A 308 9.08 51.80 -12.61
N VAL A 309 8.34 52.24 -13.65
CA VAL A 309 6.88 51.97 -13.77
C VAL A 309 6.59 50.63 -14.44
N LYS A 310 7.51 50.10 -15.26
CA LYS A 310 7.37 48.75 -15.87
C LYS A 310 7.54 47.62 -14.84
N LYS A 311 8.16 47.88 -13.69
CA LYS A 311 8.39 46.86 -12.65
C LYS A 311 7.18 46.71 -11.72
N SER A 312 6.43 47.78 -11.45
CA SER A 312 5.19 47.72 -10.65
C SER A 312 4.01 47.11 -11.40
N VAL A 313 3.85 47.41 -12.69
CA VAL A 313 2.77 46.83 -13.53
C VAL A 313 2.99 45.34 -13.79
N LYS A 314 4.25 44.87 -13.82
CA LYS A 314 4.57 43.44 -14.01
C LYS A 314 4.30 42.61 -12.74
N LEU A 315 4.59 43.17 -11.57
CA LEU A 315 4.27 42.58 -10.27
C LEU A 315 2.75 42.53 -10.00
N GLN A 316 2.01 43.54 -10.44
CA GLN A 316 0.56 43.57 -10.27
C GLN A 316 -0.14 42.55 -11.18
N ASN A 317 0.31 42.41 -12.44
CA ASN A 317 -0.21 41.39 -13.35
C ASN A 317 0.13 39.96 -12.89
N GLU A 318 1.31 39.72 -12.31
CA GLU A 318 1.67 38.41 -11.73
C GLU A 318 0.83 38.09 -10.46
N PHE A 319 0.47 39.10 -9.67
CA PHE A 319 -0.44 38.95 -8.52
C PHE A 319 -1.90 38.72 -8.95
N ASP A 320 -2.38 39.44 -9.96
CA ASP A 320 -3.75 39.29 -10.49
C ASP A 320 -3.92 37.93 -11.20
N ASP A 321 -2.89 37.42 -11.89
CA ASP A 321 -2.88 36.08 -12.47
C ASP A 321 -2.92 34.97 -11.39
N LEU A 322 -2.22 35.18 -10.26
CA LEU A 322 -2.25 34.26 -9.11
C LEU A 322 -3.61 34.27 -8.40
N ILE A 323 -4.24 35.44 -8.24
CA ILE A 323 -5.59 35.57 -7.69
C ILE A 323 -6.61 34.89 -8.62
N PHE A 324 -6.47 35.06 -9.95
CA PHE A 324 -7.34 34.44 -10.94
C PHE A 324 -7.18 32.91 -11.02
N LEU A 325 -5.96 32.39 -10.84
CA LEU A 325 -5.68 30.96 -10.71
C LEU A 325 -6.26 30.39 -9.41
N ASP A 326 -6.11 31.10 -8.30
CA ASP A 326 -6.62 30.66 -7.00
C ASP A 326 -8.16 30.70 -6.97
N ASP A 327 -8.78 31.69 -7.61
CA ASP A 327 -10.24 31.75 -7.81
C ASP A 327 -10.74 30.68 -8.79
N LYS A 328 -9.99 30.32 -9.84
CA LYS A 328 -10.31 29.17 -10.69
C LYS A 328 -10.22 27.84 -9.93
N ILE A 329 -9.21 27.67 -9.07
CA ILE A 329 -9.02 26.46 -8.25
C ILE A 329 -10.10 26.38 -7.16
N LYS A 330 -10.42 27.49 -6.50
CA LYS A 330 -11.53 27.60 -5.52
C LYS A 330 -12.88 27.34 -6.18
N ASN A 331 -13.17 27.96 -7.33
CA ASN A 331 -14.40 27.70 -8.07
C ASN A 331 -14.49 26.27 -8.61
N ARG A 332 -13.37 25.64 -9.00
CA ARG A 332 -13.31 24.21 -9.35
C ARG A 332 -13.55 23.30 -8.14
N LYS A 333 -12.99 23.62 -6.97
CA LYS A 333 -13.29 22.92 -5.70
C LYS A 333 -14.77 23.03 -5.35
N ILE A 334 -15.34 24.23 -5.37
CA ILE A 334 -16.76 24.49 -5.08
C ILE A 334 -17.68 23.76 -6.08
N LYS A 335 -17.31 23.70 -7.37
CA LYS A 335 -18.07 22.98 -8.40
C LYS A 335 -18.00 21.46 -8.20
N ASN A 336 -16.83 20.92 -7.84
CA ASN A 336 -16.66 19.50 -7.52
C ASN A 336 -17.39 19.11 -6.22
N GLU A 337 -17.40 19.98 -5.20
CA GLU A 337 -18.15 19.80 -3.94
C GLU A 337 -19.66 19.85 -4.15
N LYS A 338 -20.16 20.72 -5.05
CA LYS A 338 -21.58 20.72 -5.44
C LYS A 338 -21.98 19.42 -6.17
N ILE A 339 -21.13 18.90 -7.06
CA ILE A 339 -21.37 17.64 -7.78
C ILE A 339 -21.34 16.42 -6.83
N GLN A 340 -20.52 16.45 -5.76
CA GLN A 340 -20.49 15.40 -4.72
C GLN A 340 -21.86 15.21 -4.06
N ASN A 341 -22.57 16.32 -3.76
CA ASN A 341 -23.81 16.28 -3.00
C ASN A 341 -25.05 15.90 -3.82
N GLU A 342 -25.04 16.10 -5.15
CA GLU A 342 -26.20 15.83 -6.00
C GLU A 342 -26.22 14.42 -6.61
N ASN A 343 -25.07 13.74 -6.78
CA ASN A 343 -24.97 12.48 -7.53
C ASN A 343 -24.24 11.32 -6.80
N ASN A 344 -23.91 11.43 -5.51
CA ASN A 344 -23.16 10.41 -4.75
C ASN A 344 -21.85 9.96 -5.46
N LEU A 345 -21.16 10.90 -6.11
CA LEU A 345 -19.89 10.65 -6.79
C LEU A 345 -18.73 10.93 -5.85
N GLU A 346 -17.77 10.01 -5.79
CA GLU A 346 -16.54 10.17 -5.05
C GLU A 346 -15.34 10.33 -5.99
N PHE A 347 -14.31 11.03 -5.50
CA PHE A 347 -13.07 11.24 -6.24
C PHE A 347 -11.93 10.45 -5.59
N LYS A 348 -11.37 9.48 -6.31
CA LYS A 348 -10.26 8.64 -5.81
C LYS A 348 -9.02 8.86 -6.66
N LYS A 349 -7.93 9.29 -6.01
CA LYS A 349 -6.63 9.49 -6.67
C LYS A 349 -5.86 8.17 -6.71
N ILE A 350 -5.29 7.87 -7.87
CA ILE A 350 -4.45 6.69 -8.08
C ILE A 350 -3.13 7.08 -8.72
N ILE A 351 -2.07 6.38 -8.37
CA ILE A 351 -0.78 6.44 -9.05
C ILE A 351 -0.67 5.22 -9.96
N VAL A 352 -0.24 5.46 -11.18
CA VAL A 352 0.09 4.41 -12.15
C VAL A 352 1.61 4.35 -12.27
N LYS A 353 2.19 3.20 -11.91
CA LYS A 353 3.60 2.89 -12.11
C LYS A 353 3.72 1.80 -13.16
N MET A 354 4.51 2.03 -14.22
CA MET A 354 4.81 1.02 -15.22
C MET A 354 6.20 0.46 -14.96
N GLY A 355 6.31 -0.87 -15.01
CA GLY A 355 7.57 -1.60 -15.05
C GLY A 355 8.29 -1.77 -13.72
N ASP A 356 7.64 -1.38 -12.62
CA ASP A 356 8.10 -1.60 -11.26
C ASP A 356 7.43 -2.86 -10.69
N ASP A 357 8.22 -3.71 -10.04
CA ASP A 357 7.71 -4.88 -9.34
C ASP A 357 7.23 -4.48 -7.94
N CYS A 358 5.95 -4.09 -7.83
CA CYS A 358 5.34 -3.70 -6.56
C CYS A 358 4.92 -4.88 -5.66
N ARG A 359 5.36 -6.13 -5.92
CA ARG A 359 5.05 -7.27 -5.02
C ARG A 359 5.68 -7.11 -3.64
N GLN A 360 6.82 -6.43 -3.55
CA GLN A 360 7.47 -6.10 -2.28
C GLN A 360 6.67 -5.05 -1.50
N ASP A 361 6.14 -4.04 -2.19
CA ASP A 361 5.24 -3.06 -1.58
C ASP A 361 3.94 -3.73 -1.08
N ILE A 362 3.36 -4.65 -1.85
CA ILE A 362 2.18 -5.44 -1.43
C ILE A 362 2.48 -6.20 -0.14
N LEU A 363 3.63 -6.89 -0.06
CA LEU A 363 4.05 -7.58 1.16
C LEU A 363 4.19 -6.60 2.34
N THR A 364 4.71 -5.40 2.09
CA THR A 364 4.85 -4.36 3.13
C THR A 364 3.49 -3.88 3.62
N MET A 365 2.50 -3.73 2.72
CA MET A 365 1.13 -3.40 3.12
C MET A 365 0.51 -4.49 3.99
N GLN A 366 0.75 -5.77 3.67
CA GLN A 366 0.29 -6.88 4.52
C GLN A 366 0.96 -6.84 5.91
N ILE A 367 2.26 -6.55 5.98
CA ILE A 367 2.97 -6.41 7.27
C ILE A 367 2.39 -5.24 8.09
N ILE A 368 2.09 -4.11 7.45
CA ILE A 368 1.45 -2.96 8.09
C ILE A 368 0.07 -3.33 8.67
N GLU A 369 -0.76 -4.03 7.89
CA GLU A 369 -2.06 -4.52 8.36
C GLU A 369 -1.92 -5.47 9.56
N LEU A 370 -0.95 -6.39 9.52
CA LEU A 370 -0.64 -7.28 10.64
C LEU A 370 -0.16 -6.51 11.88
N PHE A 371 0.69 -5.50 11.72
CA PHE A 371 1.17 -4.68 12.83
C PHE A 371 0.00 -3.92 13.48
N ASN A 372 -0.91 -3.34 12.69
CA ASN A 372 -2.12 -2.72 13.22
C ASN A 372 -2.98 -3.70 14.02
N GLU A 373 -3.14 -4.95 13.54
CA GLU A 373 -3.82 -5.98 14.31
C GLU A 373 -3.11 -6.32 15.61
N ILE A 374 -1.78 -6.42 15.59
CA ILE A 374 -0.95 -6.70 16.77
C ILE A 374 -1.14 -5.60 17.81
N PHE A 375 -0.99 -4.33 17.41
CA PHE A 375 -1.16 -3.20 18.32
C PHE A 375 -2.57 -3.12 18.89
N LEU A 376 -3.59 -3.37 18.06
CA LEU A 376 -4.97 -3.44 18.53
C LEU A 376 -5.19 -4.56 19.56
N LYS A 377 -4.63 -5.76 19.32
CA LYS A 377 -4.72 -6.90 20.26
C LYS A 377 -3.95 -6.68 21.56
N SER A 378 -2.89 -5.87 21.51
CA SER A 378 -2.08 -5.48 22.66
C SER A 378 -2.57 -4.19 23.33
N GLU A 379 -3.72 -3.65 22.92
CA GLU A 379 -4.32 -2.41 23.45
C GLU A 379 -3.41 -1.18 23.32
N LEU A 380 -2.49 -1.20 22.33
CA LEU A 380 -1.56 -0.11 22.07
C LEU A 380 -2.18 0.86 21.05
N ASN A 381 -2.26 2.14 21.41
CA ASN A 381 -2.65 3.19 20.48
C ASN A 381 -1.47 3.59 19.58
N ILE A 382 -1.11 2.68 18.68
CA ILE A 382 -0.11 2.82 17.62
C ILE A 382 -0.82 2.52 16.30
N LYS A 383 -0.65 3.39 15.29
CA LYS A 383 -1.40 3.30 14.03
C LYS A 383 -0.50 3.43 12.82
N LEU A 384 -0.58 2.48 11.92
CA LEU A 384 0.02 2.53 10.59
C LEU A 384 -1.09 2.64 9.53
N PHE A 385 -0.74 3.14 8.35
CA PHE A 385 -1.71 3.43 7.29
C PHE A 385 -1.42 2.57 6.06
N PRO A 386 -2.03 1.37 5.94
CA PRO A 386 -1.94 0.57 4.72
C PRO A 386 -2.73 1.27 3.61
N TYR A 387 -2.18 1.31 2.42
CA TYR A 387 -2.84 1.74 1.20
C TYR A 387 -2.89 0.60 0.19
N LYS A 388 -3.90 0.61 -0.69
CA LYS A 388 -4.11 -0.52 -1.59
C LYS A 388 -3.18 -0.44 -2.80
N ILE A 389 -2.63 -1.60 -3.18
CA ILE A 389 -1.77 -1.77 -4.34
C ILE A 389 -2.32 -2.93 -5.16
N LEU A 390 -2.47 -2.71 -6.46
CA LEU A 390 -2.85 -3.73 -7.41
C LEU A 390 -1.75 -3.85 -8.47
N THR A 391 -1.17 -5.03 -8.58
CA THR A 391 -0.17 -5.34 -9.62
C THR A 391 -0.81 -6.22 -10.68
N ILE A 392 -0.65 -5.82 -11.94
CA ILE A 392 -1.12 -6.54 -13.13
C ILE A 392 0.01 -6.53 -14.18
N ARG A 393 0.67 -7.67 -14.36
CA ARG A 393 1.84 -7.83 -15.24
C ARG A 393 2.94 -6.80 -14.92
N ASP A 394 3.12 -5.82 -15.81
CA ASP A 394 4.10 -4.75 -15.80
C ASP A 394 3.50 -3.40 -15.39
N VAL A 395 2.26 -3.38 -14.86
CA VAL A 395 1.59 -2.18 -14.37
C VAL A 395 1.22 -2.37 -12.92
N ALA A 396 1.53 -1.39 -12.09
CA ALA A 396 1.05 -1.28 -10.73
C ALA A 396 0.17 -0.04 -10.58
N LEU A 397 -1.02 -0.24 -10.01
CA LEU A 397 -1.90 0.82 -9.55
C LEU A 397 -1.72 0.94 -8.04
N ILE A 398 -1.52 2.15 -7.54
CA ILE A 398 -1.34 2.45 -6.13
C ILE A 398 -2.39 3.47 -5.70
N GLU A 399 -3.12 3.20 -4.62
CA GLU A 399 -4.03 4.14 -4.00
C GLU A 399 -3.26 5.31 -3.39
N CYS A 400 -3.65 6.55 -3.71
CA CYS A 400 -3.04 7.72 -3.08
C CYS A 400 -3.54 7.87 -1.65
N VAL A 401 -2.62 8.17 -0.74
CA VAL A 401 -2.97 8.58 0.62
C VAL A 401 -3.74 9.91 0.55
N PRO A 402 -5.00 9.97 1.00
CA PRO A 402 -5.80 11.18 0.90
C PRO A 402 -5.31 12.24 1.90
N ASP A 403 -5.48 13.51 1.52
CA ASP A 403 -5.23 14.68 2.37
C ASP A 403 -3.85 14.70 3.07
N ALA A 404 -2.82 14.20 2.38
CA ALA A 404 -1.46 14.13 2.89
C ALA A 404 -0.48 14.91 2.02
N ILE A 405 0.56 15.46 2.65
CA ILE A 405 1.62 16.25 2.02
C ILE A 405 2.98 15.68 2.45
N THR A 406 3.93 15.55 1.52
CA THR A 406 5.29 15.09 1.85
C THR A 406 6.08 16.18 2.55
N ARG A 407 7.09 15.82 3.36
CA ARG A 407 7.97 16.82 3.97
C ARG A 407 8.70 17.67 2.92
N ASP A 408 9.07 17.06 1.79
CA ASP A 408 9.62 17.77 0.63
C ASP A 408 8.66 18.84 0.08
N GLN A 409 7.37 18.50 -0.10
CA GLN A 409 6.36 19.44 -0.56
C GLN A 409 6.16 20.59 0.42
N MET A 410 6.19 20.33 1.74
CA MET A 410 6.12 21.39 2.75
C MET A 410 7.24 22.42 2.56
N GLY A 411 8.48 21.98 2.36
CA GLY A 411 9.62 22.88 2.11
C GLY A 411 9.54 23.61 0.76
N LYS A 412 8.81 23.06 -0.22
CA LYS A 412 8.50 23.73 -1.49
C LYS A 412 7.40 24.77 -1.35
N GLU A 413 6.45 24.55 -0.45
CA GLU A 413 5.37 25.48 -0.11
C GLU A 413 5.80 26.59 0.87
N GLY A 414 7.04 26.52 1.38
CA GLY A 414 7.65 27.58 2.19
C GLY A 414 7.63 27.34 3.70
N TYR A 415 7.18 26.17 4.16
CA TYR A 415 7.28 25.80 5.57
C TYR A 415 8.74 25.53 5.94
N LEU A 416 9.21 26.18 7.01
CA LEU A 416 10.60 26.11 7.45
C LEU A 416 10.89 24.83 8.24
N SER A 417 9.88 24.29 8.93
CA SER A 417 9.99 23.05 9.69
C SER A 417 8.64 22.32 9.83
N ILE A 418 8.65 21.06 10.26
CA ILE A 418 7.44 20.32 10.64
C ILE A 418 6.71 21.05 11.77
N MET A 419 7.45 21.63 12.73
CA MET A 419 6.84 22.40 13.81
C MET A 419 6.12 23.65 13.29
N ASP A 420 6.73 24.38 12.36
CA ASP A 420 6.11 25.51 11.65
C ASP A 420 4.85 25.08 10.89
N PHE A 421 4.92 23.95 10.16
CA PHE A 421 3.74 23.36 9.52
C PHE A 421 2.64 23.03 10.54
N PHE A 422 2.98 22.45 11.70
CA PHE A 422 2.02 22.09 12.74
C PHE A 422 1.34 23.32 13.34
N GLU A 423 2.08 24.38 13.63
CA GLU A 423 1.53 25.63 14.17
C GLU A 423 0.58 26.29 13.17
N ASN A 424 0.95 26.33 11.89
CA ASN A 424 0.09 26.88 10.82
C ASN A 424 -1.17 26.03 10.58
N LYS A 425 -1.08 24.70 10.65
CA LYS A 425 -2.17 23.76 10.32
C LYS A 425 -3.13 23.53 11.49
N PHE A 426 -2.59 23.38 12.69
CA PHE A 426 -3.30 22.93 13.88
C PHE A 426 -3.50 24.03 14.94
N GLY A 427 -2.88 25.19 14.76
CA GLY A 427 -2.96 26.34 15.66
C GLY A 427 -1.88 26.33 16.73
N PHE A 428 -2.03 27.17 17.74
CA PHE A 428 -1.06 27.31 18.83
C PHE A 428 -0.91 26.02 19.64
N ARG A 429 0.26 25.84 20.26
CA ARG A 429 0.70 24.60 20.93
C ARG A 429 -0.20 24.18 22.09
N GLU A 430 -0.87 25.15 22.71
CA GLU A 430 -1.79 24.96 23.84
C GLU A 430 -3.18 24.50 23.40
N CYS A 431 -3.48 24.56 22.09
CA CYS A 431 -4.77 24.20 21.57
C CYS A 431 -4.96 22.68 21.52
N LYS A 432 -6.18 22.22 21.84
CA LYS A 432 -6.57 20.80 21.77
C LYS A 432 -6.32 20.18 20.39
N LYS A 433 -6.47 20.97 19.32
CA LYS A 433 -6.23 20.52 17.93
C LYS A 433 -4.76 20.19 17.69
N TYR A 434 -3.84 21.03 18.19
CA TYR A 434 -2.40 20.78 18.11
C TYR A 434 -2.01 19.55 18.94
N ASP A 435 -2.51 19.46 20.18
CA ASP A 435 -2.25 18.31 21.05
C ASP A 435 -2.74 16.99 20.41
N LEU A 436 -3.95 16.98 19.85
CA LEU A 436 -4.48 15.80 19.15
C LEU A 436 -3.65 15.44 17.91
N ALA A 437 -3.22 16.42 17.12
CA ALA A 437 -2.34 16.19 15.98
C ALA A 437 -0.99 15.61 16.41
N LEU A 438 -0.43 16.08 17.54
CA LEU A 438 0.83 15.57 18.08
C LEU A 438 0.68 14.15 18.65
N GLN A 439 -0.46 13.82 19.28
CA GLN A 439 -0.79 12.44 19.67
C GLN A 439 -0.85 11.50 18.46
N ASN A 440 -1.51 11.93 17.39
CA ASN A 440 -1.59 11.18 16.12
C ASN A 440 -0.21 11.02 15.48
N PHE A 441 0.59 12.09 15.48
CA PHE A 441 1.97 12.07 14.98
C PHE A 441 2.81 11.05 15.75
N VAL A 442 2.82 11.09 17.08
CA VAL A 442 3.59 10.15 17.92
C VAL A 442 3.11 8.72 17.71
N SER A 443 1.79 8.49 17.71
CA SER A 443 1.20 7.16 17.51
C SER A 443 1.65 6.52 16.20
N SER A 444 1.64 7.29 15.12
CA SER A 444 2.04 6.81 13.80
C SER A 444 3.55 6.76 13.60
N TYR A 445 4.28 7.71 14.20
CA TYR A 445 5.73 7.72 14.19
C TYR A 445 6.34 6.51 14.89
N VAL A 446 5.80 6.11 16.06
CA VAL A 446 6.18 4.83 16.71
C VAL A 446 5.97 3.65 15.76
N GLY A 447 4.79 3.58 15.13
CA GLY A 447 4.46 2.49 14.20
C GLY A 447 5.46 2.39 13.05
N TYR A 448 5.76 3.51 12.39
CA TYR A 448 6.70 3.53 11.25
C TYR A 448 8.16 3.37 11.67
N SER A 449 8.56 3.81 12.87
CA SER A 449 9.88 3.51 13.44
C SER A 449 10.06 2.01 13.66
N LEU A 450 9.07 1.32 14.23
CA LEU A 450 9.07 -0.13 14.39
C LEU A 450 9.06 -0.86 13.05
N LEU A 451 8.24 -0.40 12.09
CA LEU A 451 8.22 -0.96 10.74
C LEU A 451 9.58 -0.84 10.06
N THR A 452 10.21 0.34 10.13
CA THR A 452 11.53 0.59 9.55
C THR A 452 12.57 -0.33 10.14
N TYR A 453 12.55 -0.55 11.47
CA TYR A 453 13.43 -1.49 12.14
C TYR A 453 13.20 -2.94 11.67
N PHE A 454 11.97 -3.47 11.79
CA PHE A 454 11.71 -4.89 11.54
C PHE A 454 11.80 -5.26 10.05
N VAL A 455 11.33 -4.39 9.15
CA VAL A 455 11.36 -4.60 7.70
C VAL A 455 12.69 -4.12 7.09
N ASN A 456 13.54 -3.44 7.87
CA ASN A 456 14.80 -2.85 7.40
C ASN A 456 14.58 -1.95 6.17
N ILE A 457 13.63 -1.02 6.29
CA ILE A 457 13.28 -0.09 5.21
C ILE A 457 14.44 0.89 5.03
N LYS A 458 14.81 1.14 3.77
CA LYS A 458 15.85 2.08 3.37
C LYS A 458 15.27 3.18 2.47
N ASP A 459 16.12 4.09 2.00
CA ASP A 459 15.73 5.24 1.16
C ASP A 459 14.67 6.12 1.87
N ARG A 460 14.84 6.38 3.18
CA ARG A 460 13.90 7.18 3.99
C ARG A 460 14.27 8.66 3.97
N HIS A 461 13.95 9.32 2.86
CA HIS A 461 14.13 10.77 2.68
C HIS A 461 12.81 11.56 2.77
N ASN A 462 12.88 12.89 2.78
CA ASN A 462 11.72 13.77 3.01
C ASN A 462 10.59 13.68 1.96
N ALA A 463 10.86 13.19 0.74
CA ALA A 463 9.80 12.90 -0.22
C ALA A 463 9.05 11.57 0.04
N ASN A 464 9.56 10.70 0.91
CA ASN A 464 8.95 9.40 1.25
C ASN A 464 8.21 9.42 2.60
N ILE A 465 8.19 10.58 3.27
CA ILE A 465 7.52 10.79 4.55
C ILE A 465 6.45 11.86 4.35
N MET A 466 5.21 11.49 4.66
CA MET A 466 4.03 12.34 4.53
C MET A 466 3.39 12.62 5.88
N ILE A 467 2.66 13.73 5.97
CA ILE A 467 1.78 14.03 7.10
C ILE A 467 0.37 14.28 6.58
N ASN A 468 -0.61 13.57 7.12
CA ASN A 468 -2.01 13.74 6.74
C ASN A 468 -2.69 14.90 7.49
N LYS A 469 -3.92 15.23 7.08
CA LYS A 469 -4.70 16.33 7.68
C LYS A 469 -4.94 16.22 9.19
N ASP A 470 -4.81 15.03 9.77
CA ASP A 470 -5.03 14.76 11.20
C ASP A 470 -3.72 14.71 11.99
N GLY A 471 -2.57 14.95 11.34
CA GLY A 471 -1.24 14.96 11.97
C GLY A 471 -0.54 13.60 12.00
N ASN A 472 -1.07 12.57 11.35
CA ASN A 472 -0.41 11.27 11.29
C ASN A 472 0.73 11.28 10.28
N LEU A 473 1.87 10.72 10.68
CA LEU A 473 3.01 10.44 9.84
C LEU A 473 2.79 9.15 9.04
N ILE A 474 3.12 9.17 7.75
CA ILE A 474 2.89 8.06 6.82
C ILE A 474 4.15 7.88 5.97
N HIS A 475 4.76 6.69 5.99
CA HIS A 475 5.80 6.33 5.02
C HIS A 475 5.18 5.81 3.74
N ILE A 476 5.76 6.19 2.60
CA ILE A 476 5.41 5.70 1.26
C ILE A 476 6.68 5.22 0.52
N ASP A 477 6.47 4.53 -0.61
CA ASP A 477 7.51 3.99 -1.48
C ASP A 477 8.42 2.96 -0.76
N PHE A 478 8.07 1.68 -0.81
CA PHE A 478 8.80 0.61 -0.10
C PHE A 478 9.67 -0.20 -1.06
N GLY A 479 10.23 0.44 -2.09
CA GLY A 479 11.07 -0.23 -3.09
C GLY A 479 12.39 -0.81 -2.56
N PHE A 480 12.86 -0.36 -1.38
CA PHE A 480 14.09 -0.82 -0.75
C PHE A 480 13.85 -1.33 0.67
N ILE A 481 13.44 -2.59 0.78
CA ILE A 481 13.22 -3.28 2.06
C ILE A 481 14.17 -4.47 2.22
N MET A 482 14.30 -4.95 3.46
CA MET A 482 15.11 -6.10 3.84
C MET A 482 16.57 -5.93 3.37
N GLU A 483 17.04 -6.76 2.44
CA GLU A 483 18.43 -6.80 2.02
C GLU A 483 18.75 -5.92 0.80
N LEU A 484 17.74 -5.30 0.16
CA LEU A 484 17.94 -4.36 -0.93
C LEU A 484 18.33 -2.99 -0.40
N SER A 485 19.24 -2.30 -1.07
CA SER A 485 19.61 -0.92 -0.77
C SER A 485 19.85 -0.13 -2.05
N PRO A 486 19.56 1.18 -2.06
CA PRO A 486 19.93 2.06 -3.16
C PRO A 486 21.44 1.98 -3.41
N GLY A 487 21.83 1.62 -4.63
CA GLY A 487 23.25 1.52 -5.00
C GLY A 487 24.07 0.52 -4.18
N ASN A 488 23.45 -0.44 -3.49
CA ASN A 488 24.09 -1.38 -2.55
C ASN A 488 24.81 -0.72 -1.35
N LEU A 489 24.50 0.54 -1.02
CA LEU A 489 25.10 1.24 0.12
C LEU A 489 24.13 1.28 1.31
N ASN A 490 24.59 0.87 2.49
CA ASN A 490 23.78 0.83 3.71
C ASN A 490 24.10 2.04 4.60
N PHE A 491 23.58 3.22 4.24
CA PHE A 491 23.79 4.45 5.02
C PHE A 491 22.80 4.65 6.15
N GLU A 492 21.63 3.99 6.08
CA GLU A 492 20.49 4.30 6.92
C GLU A 492 20.54 3.64 8.29
N LEU A 493 19.97 4.36 9.25
CA LEU A 493 19.73 3.84 10.59
C LEU A 493 18.40 3.11 10.63
N PRO A 494 18.23 2.17 11.58
CA PRO A 494 16.96 1.47 11.76
C PRO A 494 15.78 2.40 12.10
N VAL A 495 16.05 3.61 12.62
CA VAL A 495 15.05 4.61 12.99
C VAL A 495 15.54 5.99 12.55
N LYS A 496 14.69 6.75 11.85
CA LYS A 496 14.98 8.14 11.44
C LYS A 496 14.45 9.12 12.49
N LEU A 497 15.33 9.65 13.33
CA LEU A 497 15.01 10.69 14.33
C LEU A 497 15.83 11.95 14.04
N THR A 498 15.22 12.91 13.33
CA THR A 498 15.85 14.20 13.04
C THR A 498 15.69 15.17 14.20
N THR A 499 16.52 16.22 14.23
CA THR A 499 16.38 17.34 15.18
C THR A 499 15.02 18.01 15.08
N GLU A 500 14.49 18.13 13.87
CA GLU A 500 13.16 18.66 13.60
C GLU A 500 12.05 17.83 14.24
N ILE A 501 12.09 16.50 14.09
CA ILE A 501 11.13 15.60 14.73
C ILE A 501 11.27 15.67 16.24
N HIS A 502 12.50 15.68 16.77
CA HIS A 502 12.72 15.79 18.21
C HIS A 502 12.13 17.09 18.79
N ASN A 503 12.34 18.22 18.11
CA ASN A 503 11.79 19.51 18.50
C ASN A 503 10.26 19.52 18.48
N LEU A 504 9.63 18.92 17.46
CA LEU A 504 8.18 18.76 17.41
C LEU A 504 7.67 17.95 18.63
N LEU A 505 8.33 16.83 18.96
CA LEU A 505 7.95 15.99 20.10
C LEU A 505 8.13 16.71 21.45
N LYS A 506 9.03 17.69 21.54
CA LYS A 506 9.21 18.54 22.73
C LYS A 506 8.36 19.83 22.71
N SER A 507 7.61 20.08 21.63
CA SER A 507 6.83 21.32 21.48
C SER A 507 5.49 21.32 22.22
N GLY A 508 4.95 20.13 22.54
CA GLY A 508 3.66 19.98 23.21
C GLY A 508 3.71 20.30 24.71
N ILE A 509 2.54 20.41 25.33
CA ILE A 509 2.41 20.56 26.80
C ILE A 509 2.97 19.34 27.53
N LYS A 510 2.76 18.15 26.95
CA LYS A 510 3.28 16.88 27.45
C LYS A 510 4.63 16.59 26.82
N ASP A 511 5.44 15.79 27.50
CA ASP A 511 6.67 15.26 26.93
C ASP A 511 6.37 14.09 25.98
N TYR A 512 6.03 14.43 24.73
CA TYR A 512 5.73 13.43 23.71
C TYR A 512 6.96 12.62 23.29
N PHE A 513 8.17 13.07 23.60
CA PHE A 513 9.38 12.29 23.36
C PHE A 513 9.52 11.14 24.37
N GLU A 514 9.16 11.35 25.64
CA GLU A 514 9.11 10.25 26.62
C GLU A 514 8.02 9.24 26.26
N ILE A 515 6.82 9.72 25.87
CA ILE A 515 5.73 8.86 25.38
C ILE A 515 6.17 8.05 24.14
N TYR A 516 6.95 8.67 23.25
CA TYR A 516 7.52 7.98 22.09
C TYR A 516 8.45 6.83 22.52
N LYS A 517 9.36 7.06 23.48
CA LYS A 517 10.26 6.01 23.99
C LYS A 517 9.50 4.86 24.64
N GLU A 518 8.53 5.16 25.50
CA GLU A 518 7.68 4.15 26.16
C GLU A 518 6.95 3.29 25.12
N LYS A 519 6.25 3.93 24.18
CA LYS A 519 5.51 3.22 23.13
C LYS A 519 6.39 2.44 22.15
N MET A 520 7.62 2.90 21.90
CA MET A 520 8.59 2.15 21.10
C MET A 520 8.93 0.82 21.78
N VAL A 521 9.14 0.81 23.10
CA VAL A 521 9.40 -0.42 23.86
C VAL A 521 8.18 -1.34 23.85
N GLU A 522 7.00 -0.80 24.19
CA GLU A 522 5.74 -1.57 24.21
C GLU A 522 5.42 -2.19 22.85
N GLY A 523 5.53 -1.38 21.78
CA GLY A 523 5.28 -1.83 20.42
C GLY A 523 6.31 -2.85 19.93
N PHE A 524 7.59 -2.72 20.31
CA PHE A 524 8.62 -3.70 19.99
C PHE A 524 8.32 -5.06 20.63
N LEU A 525 8.02 -5.08 21.93
CA LEU A 525 7.69 -6.31 22.66
C LEU A 525 6.39 -6.95 22.13
N ALA A 526 5.39 -6.13 21.79
CA ALA A 526 4.18 -6.60 21.14
C ALA A 526 4.49 -7.29 19.80
N ILE A 527 5.25 -6.66 18.91
CA ILE A 527 5.65 -7.27 17.62
C ILE A 527 6.44 -8.56 17.84
N ARG A 528 7.37 -8.57 18.80
CA ARG A 528 8.18 -9.74 19.16
C ARG A 528 7.33 -10.94 19.56
N LYS A 529 6.26 -10.73 20.32
CA LYS A 529 5.30 -11.76 20.73
C LYS A 529 4.59 -12.43 19.54
N TYR A 530 4.32 -11.68 18.46
CA TYR A 530 3.64 -12.16 17.25
C TYR A 530 4.62 -12.45 16.10
N SER A 531 5.88 -12.75 16.42
CA SER A 531 6.92 -13.03 15.44
C SER A 531 6.60 -14.24 14.54
N LYS A 532 5.90 -15.25 15.07
CA LYS A 532 5.46 -16.43 14.31
C LYS A 532 4.55 -16.04 13.14
N GLU A 533 3.55 -15.22 13.40
CA GLU A 533 2.60 -14.72 12.40
C GLU A 533 3.32 -13.92 11.31
N ILE A 534 4.25 -13.04 11.72
CA ILE A 534 5.05 -12.26 10.78
C ILE A 534 5.91 -13.17 9.90
N LEU A 535 6.56 -14.19 10.48
CA LEU A 535 7.36 -15.16 9.72
C LEU A 535 6.50 -15.98 8.75
N ASN A 536 5.33 -16.45 9.18
CA ASN A 536 4.39 -17.18 8.34
C ASN A 536 3.85 -16.33 7.18
N LEU A 537 3.72 -15.02 7.37
CA LEU A 537 3.31 -14.08 6.33
C LEU A 537 4.40 -13.89 5.24
N VAL A 538 5.66 -13.77 5.65
CA VAL A 538 6.77 -13.40 4.75
C VAL A 538 7.46 -14.58 4.06
N ARG A 539 7.51 -15.76 4.70
CA ARG A 539 8.20 -16.96 4.17
C ARG A 539 7.76 -17.36 2.76
N PRO A 540 6.46 -17.33 2.40
CA PRO A 540 5.99 -17.53 1.02
C PRO A 540 6.64 -16.63 -0.04
N PHE A 541 7.18 -15.49 0.38
CA PHE A 541 7.79 -14.46 -0.46
C PHE A 541 9.32 -14.45 -0.43
N SER A 542 9.95 -15.46 0.17
CA SER A 542 11.42 -15.62 0.20
C SER A 542 12.09 -15.64 -1.18
N PHE A 543 11.34 -15.87 -2.25
CA PHE A 543 11.82 -15.77 -3.64
C PHE A 543 11.97 -14.31 -4.15
N LEU A 544 11.41 -13.32 -3.45
CA LEU A 544 11.51 -11.91 -3.84
C LEU A 544 12.96 -11.42 -3.66
N PRO A 545 13.45 -10.53 -4.55
CA PRO A 545 14.82 -10.02 -4.51
C PRO A 545 15.25 -9.41 -3.16
N CYS A 546 14.29 -8.87 -2.39
CA CYS A 546 14.54 -8.27 -1.08
C CYS A 546 15.07 -9.23 -0.03
N PHE A 547 14.77 -10.54 -0.11
CA PHE A 547 15.24 -11.49 0.90
C PHE A 547 16.69 -11.95 0.69
N LYS A 548 17.25 -11.87 -0.53
CA LYS A 548 18.56 -12.50 -0.86
C LYS A 548 18.63 -13.93 -0.26
N LYS A 549 19.80 -14.40 0.19
CA LYS A 549 19.94 -15.72 0.84
C LYS A 549 19.58 -15.70 2.33
N ASP A 550 19.91 -14.61 3.05
CA ASP A 550 19.85 -14.54 4.52
C ASP A 550 18.70 -13.69 5.07
N GLY A 551 17.84 -13.09 4.24
CA GLY A 551 16.87 -12.09 4.68
C GLY A 551 15.85 -12.59 5.70
N ILE A 552 15.45 -13.86 5.64
CA ILE A 552 14.59 -14.48 6.66
C ILE A 552 15.35 -14.62 7.99
N ASN A 553 16.60 -15.07 7.96
CA ASN A 553 17.43 -15.19 9.17
C ASN A 553 17.74 -13.82 9.78
N ASN A 554 18.00 -12.81 8.94
CA ASN A 554 18.20 -11.45 9.39
C ASN A 554 16.94 -10.86 10.02
N LEU A 555 15.75 -11.14 9.47
CA LEU A 555 14.48 -10.79 10.11
C LEU A 555 14.31 -11.47 11.47
N ILE A 556 14.61 -12.76 11.57
CA ILE A 556 14.60 -13.52 12.83
C ILE A 556 15.52 -12.86 13.87
N ASN A 557 16.74 -12.49 13.48
CA ASN A 557 17.71 -11.85 14.35
C ASN A 557 17.26 -10.47 14.86
N ARG A 558 16.38 -9.77 14.12
CA ARG A 558 15.83 -8.48 14.54
C ARG A 558 14.80 -8.59 15.66
N PHE A 559 14.19 -9.76 15.87
CA PHE A 559 13.32 -9.96 17.04
C PHE A 559 14.08 -10.11 18.36
N LYS A 560 15.42 -10.23 18.33
CA LYS A 560 16.28 -10.28 19.52
C LYS A 560 15.85 -11.33 20.54
N PHE A 561 15.56 -12.55 20.06
CA PHE A 561 15.14 -13.66 20.93
C PHE A 561 16.20 -14.07 21.97
N ASN A 562 17.45 -13.68 21.76
CA ASN A 562 18.55 -13.90 22.68
C ASN A 562 18.54 -12.96 23.90
N LEU A 563 17.67 -11.95 23.94
CA LEU A 563 17.53 -11.00 25.05
C LEU A 563 16.28 -11.29 25.86
N SER A 564 16.30 -11.01 27.17
CA SER A 564 15.09 -10.92 28.00
C SER A 564 14.25 -9.67 27.64
N ASP A 565 13.04 -9.55 28.18
CA ASP A 565 12.20 -8.37 27.92
C ASP A 565 12.81 -7.07 28.48
N GLU A 566 13.49 -7.14 29.63
CA GLU A 566 14.19 -5.97 30.20
C GLU A 566 15.42 -5.58 29.37
N GLU A 567 16.21 -6.56 28.91
CA GLU A 567 17.32 -6.29 28.00
C GLU A 567 16.84 -5.76 26.64
N CYS A 568 15.68 -6.21 26.17
CA CYS A 568 15.04 -5.67 24.97
C CYS A 568 14.63 -4.21 25.14
N LYS A 569 14.11 -3.83 26.30
CA LYS A 569 13.80 -2.42 26.61
C LYS A 569 15.06 -1.56 26.55
N GLU A 570 16.14 -1.95 27.21
CA GLU A 570 17.42 -1.22 27.15
C GLU A 570 17.98 -1.14 25.72
N PHE A 571 17.85 -2.23 24.95
CA PHE A 571 18.21 -2.25 23.54
C PHE A 571 17.42 -1.23 22.71
N VAL A 572 16.09 -1.16 22.90
CA VAL A 572 15.23 -0.21 22.18
C VAL A 572 15.56 1.24 22.55
N LEU A 573 15.80 1.53 23.83
CA LEU A 573 16.21 2.86 24.28
C LEU A 573 17.57 3.26 23.67
N THR A 574 18.51 2.34 23.62
CA THR A 574 19.82 2.55 22.97
C THR A 574 19.67 2.86 21.48
N LEU A 575 18.78 2.16 20.77
CA LEU A 575 18.49 2.46 19.36
C LEU A 575 18.00 3.89 19.15
N ILE A 576 17.17 4.41 20.06
CA ILE A 576 16.63 5.77 19.98
C ILE A 576 17.74 6.80 20.19
N GLU A 577 18.61 6.61 21.18
CA GLU A 577 19.74 7.52 21.41
C GLU A 577 20.73 7.49 20.23
N MET A 578 21.05 6.32 19.69
CA MET A 578 21.87 6.21 18.48
C MET A 578 21.25 6.93 17.28
N ALA A 579 19.91 6.86 17.12
CA ALA A 579 19.22 7.55 16.04
C ALA A 579 19.29 9.08 16.19
N LYS A 580 19.18 9.57 17.43
CA LYS A 580 19.24 11.00 17.77
C LYS A 580 20.62 11.63 17.50
N GLU A 581 21.70 10.90 17.78
CA GLU A 581 23.08 11.38 17.60
C GLU A 581 23.62 11.25 16.16
N ALA A 582 22.86 10.60 15.28
CA ALA A 582 23.38 10.20 13.99
C ALA A 582 23.40 11.32 12.95
N LYS A 583 24.61 11.80 12.70
CA LYS A 583 24.94 12.73 11.62
C LYS A 583 24.65 12.17 10.22
N ARG A 584 24.60 10.83 10.07
CA ARG A 584 24.39 10.16 8.77
C ARG A 584 23.03 10.50 8.14
N THR A 585 21.99 10.66 8.95
CA THR A 585 20.66 11.06 8.47
C THR A 585 20.71 12.41 7.76
N TRP A 586 21.38 13.40 8.37
CA TRP A 586 21.55 14.72 7.78
C TRP A 586 22.40 14.69 6.49
N ILE A 587 23.47 13.88 6.47
CA ILE A 587 24.29 13.69 5.26
C ILE A 587 23.44 13.14 4.12
N TYR A 588 22.60 12.14 4.40
CA TYR A 588 21.76 11.52 3.40
C TYR A 588 20.68 12.47 2.87
N ASP A 589 19.99 13.20 3.74
CA ASP A 589 19.00 14.20 3.31
C ASP A 589 19.69 15.33 2.51
N THR A 590 20.92 15.72 2.86
CA THR A 590 21.72 16.68 2.08
C THR A 590 22.08 16.14 0.70
N PHE A 591 22.48 14.87 0.59
CA PHE A 591 22.74 14.22 -0.69
C PHE A 591 21.48 14.22 -1.57
N GLN A 592 20.31 13.92 -0.98
CA GLN A 592 19.03 13.93 -1.68
C GLN A 592 18.61 15.34 -2.13
N TYR A 593 18.87 16.36 -1.32
CA TYR A 593 18.67 17.76 -1.71
C TYR A 593 19.53 18.12 -2.93
N LEU A 594 20.82 17.80 -2.88
CA LEU A 594 21.77 18.15 -3.95
C LEU A 594 21.52 17.39 -5.26
N THR A 595 21.05 16.14 -5.18
CA THR A 595 20.90 15.28 -6.37
C THR A 595 19.49 15.27 -6.94
N ASN A 596 18.47 15.42 -6.10
CA ASN A 596 17.07 15.21 -6.47
C ASN A 596 16.16 16.42 -6.15
N ASP A 597 16.70 17.54 -5.65
CA ASP A 597 15.93 18.72 -5.21
C ASP A 597 14.82 18.35 -4.20
N ILE A 598 15.17 17.43 -3.29
CA ILE A 598 14.32 17.02 -2.17
C ILE A 598 14.63 17.96 -0.99
N ARG A 599 13.68 18.83 -0.64
CA ARG A 599 13.89 19.89 0.34
C ARG A 599 13.83 19.39 1.78
N PHE A 600 14.51 20.14 2.63
CA PHE A 600 14.49 19.97 4.08
C PHE A 600 13.13 20.24 4.65
#